data_AF-A0A016VSC0-F1
#
_entry.id   AF-A0A016VSC0-F1
#
_cell.length_a   1.000
_cell.length_b   1.000
_cell.length_c   1.000
_cell.angle_alpha   90.00
_cell.angle_beta   90.00
_cell.angle_gamma   90.00
#
_symmetry.space_group_name_H-M   'P 1'
#
loop_
_entity.id
_entity.type
_entity.pdbx_description
1 polymer ?
#
loop_
_entity_poly.entity_id
_entity_poly.type
_entity_poly.pdbx_seq_one_letter_code
_entity_poly.pdbx_strand_id
1 'polypeptide(L)'
;MNWSVQEQLNLYHHVGISANIGLDSDSSLSCMEFPRNTPSYPHCSEKMRWMQTGWKTHKCYASYGVNGSICSFRHYLSVVENHCPPTNTGRSLLTIQKLGTVQQFAEANTDLQRLLNVILGNTDNYKYIRDRLEQHWSSWTAALKETFKKYSKSMSNRKKMNILIHMGLLADRRLDFAEKSKRGGPLGELLQWSDLIACLFLLGHNLFVFSDESKLLGHIDEFHNYPCPPQENQLRLDLIITDIIGLRILQKRRDFVTRHRCRVRLVDSFGTHVEFNNNSYFEAHKKELALNGTVGRNPWGGHGFQLLQHWTFFPHTPDNGFLGFAIHSSDVEPMFKRGSHKLPASLVYGKEKYMWSESAKMIDVLKSLTEVHATVADVNGEKSNTFSNVVNHGFLNSTGVASLLKSVDIFVGLGFPFEGPAPLEAIANGAVFINPKFDPPKSRLNTAFLGDKPTLREFPSQSPYMERLGKPYVYTVDINNATALRDAIKSALKEKPSPFVPEEFTPEGMLIRVSILASRDLCLETSAWPPPTSLQLRLGLAEESCEKACESSGLICEPSFFPLVNSANVLERAQLHRPFRV
;
A
#
# COMPACT_ATOMS: atom_id res chain seq x y z
N MET A 1 17.26 -33.84 28.73
CA MET A 1 17.52 -34.24 30.14
C MET A 1 16.75 -33.29 31.03
N ASN A 2 15.68 -33.75 31.67
CA ASN A 2 14.89 -32.98 32.62
C ASN A 2 15.61 -32.96 33.96
N TRP A 3 15.97 -31.78 34.44
CA TRP A 3 16.48 -31.58 35.80
C TRP A 3 15.30 -31.20 36.71
N SER A 4 15.31 -31.68 37.95
CA SER A 4 14.27 -31.42 38.92
C SER A 4 14.34 -29.98 39.46
N VAL A 5 13.21 -29.43 39.92
CA VAL A 5 13.11 -28.07 40.50
C VAL A 5 14.05 -27.89 41.70
N GLN A 6 14.35 -28.98 42.42
CA GLN A 6 15.28 -28.97 43.56
C GLN A 6 16.74 -28.72 43.14
N GLU A 7 17.15 -29.20 41.97
CA GLU A 7 18.54 -29.02 41.48
C GLU A 7 18.79 -27.60 40.94
N GLN A 8 17.74 -26.86 40.58
CA GLN A 8 17.84 -25.45 40.18
C GLN A 8 18.03 -24.50 41.37
N LEU A 9 17.60 -24.88 42.58
CA LEU A 9 17.78 -24.07 43.79
C LEU A 9 19.25 -24.03 44.26
N ASN A 10 20.01 -25.10 44.04
CA ASN A 10 21.42 -25.17 44.46
C ASN A 10 22.37 -24.31 43.62
N LEU A 11 21.97 -23.90 42.41
CA LEU A 11 22.73 -22.96 41.57
C LEU A 11 22.53 -21.49 41.95
N TYR A 12 21.50 -21.17 42.76
CA TYR A 12 21.20 -19.80 43.19
C TYR A 12 22.00 -19.33 44.42
N HIS A 13 22.60 -20.26 45.19
CA HIS A 13 23.28 -19.91 46.44
C HIS A 13 24.78 -19.54 46.33
N HIS A 14 25.37 -19.54 45.13
CA HIS A 14 26.83 -19.34 44.97
C HIS A 14 27.30 -17.98 44.45
N VAL A 15 26.41 -16.98 44.33
CA VAL A 15 26.84 -15.59 44.06
C VAL A 15 26.40 -14.72 45.23
N GLY A 16 27.26 -14.66 46.25
CA GLY A 16 27.06 -13.83 47.43
C GLY A 16 27.01 -12.34 47.05
N ILE A 17 25.82 -11.77 47.13
CA ILE A 17 25.61 -10.33 47.35
C ILE A 17 24.50 -10.20 48.39
N SER A 18 24.90 -9.82 49.61
CA SER A 18 24.02 -9.48 50.71
C SER A 18 23.30 -8.17 50.40
N ALA A 19 22.00 -8.25 50.10
CA ALA A 19 21.10 -7.11 50.17
C ALA A 19 19.73 -7.61 50.64
N ASN A 20 19.32 -7.17 51.82
CA ASN A 20 17.98 -7.36 52.37
C ASN A 20 16.92 -6.87 51.37
N ILE A 21 16.25 -7.81 50.71
CA ILE A 21 15.01 -7.57 49.97
C ILE A 21 14.02 -8.58 50.54
N GLY A 22 12.97 -8.09 51.19
CA GLY A 22 11.83 -8.90 51.62
C GLY A 22 11.23 -9.61 50.41
N LEU A 23 11.38 -10.93 50.38
CA LEU A 23 10.91 -11.79 49.30
C LEU A 23 9.46 -12.21 49.56
N ASP A 24 8.52 -11.60 48.85
CA ASP A 24 7.24 -12.23 48.52
C ASP A 24 7.51 -13.33 47.48
N SER A 25 8.01 -14.47 47.95
CA SER A 25 8.54 -15.57 47.14
C SER A 25 7.49 -16.21 46.22
N ASP A 26 6.23 -16.31 46.66
CA ASP A 26 5.13 -16.90 45.86
C ASP A 26 4.72 -16.03 44.65
N SER A 27 4.78 -14.70 44.77
CA SER A 27 4.41 -13.80 43.67
C SER A 27 5.44 -13.84 42.53
N SER A 28 6.73 -13.97 42.89
CA SER A 28 7.86 -13.95 41.96
C SER A 28 7.91 -15.18 41.05
N LEU A 29 7.49 -16.34 41.56
CA LEU A 29 7.43 -17.61 40.82
C LEU A 29 6.34 -17.55 39.73
N SER A 30 5.15 -17.08 40.07
CA SER A 30 4.03 -16.94 39.11
C SER A 30 4.35 -16.01 37.93
N CYS A 31 5.16 -14.98 38.18
CA CYS A 31 5.63 -14.06 37.15
C CYS A 31 6.75 -14.64 36.28
N MET A 32 7.42 -15.71 36.69
CA MET A 32 8.32 -16.49 35.82
C MET A 32 7.60 -17.62 35.08
N GLU A 33 6.40 -18.00 35.50
CA GLU A 33 5.58 -19.00 34.83
C GLU A 33 4.97 -18.44 33.55
N PHE A 34 5.68 -18.63 32.45
CA PHE A 34 5.17 -18.56 31.09
C PHE A 34 5.84 -19.67 30.27
N PRO A 35 5.18 -20.22 29.25
CA PRO A 35 5.79 -21.23 28.42
C PRO A 35 7.04 -20.63 27.78
N ARG A 36 8.23 -21.17 28.11
CA ARG A 36 9.53 -20.68 27.60
C ARG A 36 9.61 -20.68 26.06
N ASN A 37 8.70 -21.43 25.41
CA ASN A 37 8.53 -21.53 23.96
C ASN A 37 7.07 -21.32 23.58
N THR A 38 6.55 -20.11 23.74
CA THR A 38 5.31 -19.73 23.03
C THR A 38 5.74 -19.21 21.65
N PRO A 39 5.31 -19.83 20.52
CA PRO A 39 5.67 -19.35 19.19
C PRO A 39 5.39 -17.86 18.98
N SER A 40 4.37 -17.33 19.67
CA SER A 40 3.96 -15.92 19.66
C SER A 40 4.87 -14.93 20.41
N TYR A 41 5.81 -15.41 21.25
CA TYR A 41 6.67 -14.54 22.06
C TYR A 41 8.11 -15.06 22.14
N PRO A 42 8.80 -15.25 21.00
CA PRO A 42 10.11 -15.91 20.96
C PRO A 42 11.21 -15.14 21.70
N HIS A 43 11.05 -13.82 21.84
CA HIS A 43 12.04 -12.94 22.49
C HIS A 43 11.75 -12.65 23.96
N CYS A 44 10.67 -13.20 24.55
CA CYS A 44 10.30 -12.89 25.93
C CYS A 44 11.43 -13.25 26.91
N SER A 45 11.94 -14.49 26.82
CA SER A 45 12.96 -14.99 27.77
C SER A 45 14.28 -14.21 27.69
N GLU A 46 14.72 -13.86 26.48
CA GLU A 46 15.93 -13.07 26.25
C GLU A 46 15.80 -11.67 26.86
N LYS A 47 14.67 -10.99 26.59
CA LYS A 47 14.40 -9.66 27.13
C LYS A 47 14.18 -9.65 28.64
N MET A 48 13.53 -10.68 29.19
CA MET A 48 13.42 -10.84 30.65
C MET A 48 14.79 -10.93 31.31
N ARG A 49 15.74 -11.66 30.70
CA ARG A 49 17.13 -11.73 31.18
C ARG A 49 17.84 -10.39 31.04
N TRP A 50 17.66 -9.70 29.92
CA TRP A 50 18.23 -8.36 29.73
C TRP A 50 17.71 -7.36 30.79
N MET A 51 16.41 -7.40 31.10
CA MET A 51 15.82 -6.50 32.10
C MET A 51 16.42 -6.67 33.50
N GLN A 52 16.94 -7.85 33.87
CA GLN A 52 17.54 -8.06 35.19
C GLN A 52 18.78 -7.19 35.44
N THR A 53 19.54 -6.89 34.40
CA THR A 53 20.79 -6.10 34.48
C THR A 53 20.68 -4.74 33.80
N GLY A 54 19.85 -4.65 32.77
CA GLY A 54 19.74 -3.48 31.88
C GLY A 54 18.72 -2.43 32.30
N TRP A 55 17.75 -2.73 33.17
CA TRP A 55 16.64 -1.80 33.44
C TRP A 55 17.04 -0.48 34.10
N LYS A 56 18.17 -0.42 34.80
CA LYS A 56 18.69 0.81 35.42
C LYS A 56 19.48 1.70 34.45
N THR A 57 19.78 1.20 33.24
CA THR A 57 20.58 1.96 32.26
C THR A 57 19.88 3.26 31.84
N HIS A 58 18.55 3.30 31.90
CA HIS A 58 17.76 4.46 31.49
C HIS A 58 16.59 4.70 32.45
N LYS A 59 16.38 5.98 32.82
CA LYS A 59 15.34 6.38 33.78
C LYS A 59 13.92 6.02 33.34
N CYS A 60 13.70 5.86 32.04
CA CYS A 60 12.39 5.59 31.47
C CYS A 60 11.79 4.24 31.89
N TYR A 61 12.60 3.22 32.21
CA TYR A 61 12.05 1.94 32.69
C TYR A 61 11.32 2.14 34.02
N ALA A 62 11.92 2.91 34.94
CA ALA A 62 11.32 3.24 36.22
C ALA A 62 10.05 4.07 36.06
N SER A 63 9.96 4.96 35.05
CA SER A 63 8.74 5.73 34.80
C SER A 63 7.57 4.86 34.31
N TYR A 64 7.83 3.68 33.73
CA TYR A 64 6.82 2.67 33.42
C TYR A 64 6.50 1.71 34.58
N GLY A 65 6.99 2.01 35.78
CA GLY A 65 6.74 1.19 36.97
C GLY A 65 7.67 -0.02 37.09
N VAL A 66 8.76 -0.08 36.32
CA VAL A 66 9.81 -1.08 36.53
C VAL A 66 10.54 -0.76 37.82
N ASN A 67 10.46 -1.66 38.80
CA ASN A 67 11.01 -1.46 40.15
C ASN A 67 12.14 -2.44 40.49
N GLY A 68 12.59 -3.25 39.53
CA GLY A 68 13.62 -4.27 39.73
C GLY A 68 13.07 -5.65 40.06
N SER A 69 11.76 -5.79 40.32
CA SER A 69 11.12 -7.09 40.49
C SER A 69 10.88 -7.78 39.14
N ILE A 70 10.92 -9.11 39.14
CA ILE A 70 10.66 -9.94 37.95
C ILE A 70 9.25 -9.71 37.41
N CYS A 71 8.26 -9.50 38.28
CA CYS A 71 6.90 -9.15 37.89
C CYS A 71 6.83 -7.81 37.15
N SER A 72 7.57 -6.80 37.62
CA SER A 72 7.61 -5.50 36.94
C SER A 72 8.26 -5.60 35.55
N PHE A 73 9.29 -6.45 35.38
CA PHE A 73 9.89 -6.72 34.07
C PHE A 73 8.91 -7.39 33.12
N ARG A 74 8.23 -8.45 33.57
CA ARG A 74 7.24 -9.16 32.74
C ARG A 74 6.05 -8.27 32.41
N HIS A 75 5.59 -7.45 33.34
CA HIS A 75 4.51 -6.51 33.09
C HIS A 75 4.92 -5.47 32.03
N TYR A 76 6.10 -4.85 32.17
CA TYR A 76 6.62 -3.93 31.17
C TYR A 76 6.77 -4.61 29.79
N LEU A 77 7.39 -5.78 29.74
CA LEU A 77 7.60 -6.50 28.49
C LEU A 77 6.31 -7.03 27.87
N SER A 78 5.23 -7.23 28.64
CA SER A 78 3.94 -7.67 28.10
C SER A 78 3.04 -6.51 27.68
N VAL A 79 2.92 -5.48 28.53
CA VAL A 79 1.97 -4.38 28.35
C VAL A 79 2.56 -3.21 27.56
N VAL A 80 3.86 -2.94 27.71
CA VAL A 80 4.52 -1.79 27.09
C VAL A 80 5.24 -2.17 25.79
N GLU A 81 6.03 -3.25 25.79
CA GLU A 81 6.79 -3.67 24.60
C GLU A 81 6.21 -4.88 23.84
N ASN A 82 5.19 -5.56 24.38
CA ASN A 82 4.56 -6.74 23.79
C ASN A 82 5.54 -7.88 23.39
N HIS A 83 6.64 -8.03 24.12
CA HIS A 83 7.58 -9.13 23.98
C HIS A 83 7.24 -10.34 24.84
N CYS A 84 6.34 -10.21 25.81
CA CYS A 84 5.92 -11.29 26.70
C CYS A 84 4.39 -11.46 26.76
N PRO A 85 3.89 -12.67 27.09
CA PRO A 85 2.46 -12.89 27.28
C PRO A 85 1.86 -11.99 28.38
N PRO A 86 0.62 -11.50 28.23
CA PRO A 86 -0.08 -10.74 29.26
C PRO A 86 -0.19 -11.52 30.59
N THR A 87 -0.12 -10.83 31.73
CA THR A 87 -0.29 -11.45 33.06
C THR A 87 -1.68 -11.18 33.65
N ASN A 88 -2.30 -12.21 34.26
CA ASN A 88 -3.57 -12.08 34.97
C ASN A 88 -3.47 -11.23 36.26
N THR A 89 -2.26 -11.08 36.81
CA THR A 89 -1.94 -10.20 37.95
C THR A 89 -2.03 -8.71 37.62
N GLY A 90 -2.22 -8.35 36.35
CA GLY A 90 -2.37 -6.96 35.90
C GLY A 90 -3.65 -6.27 36.38
N ARG A 91 -4.72 -6.98 36.77
CA ARG A 91 -5.99 -6.35 37.16
C ARG A 91 -5.87 -5.39 38.36
N SER A 92 -4.88 -5.58 39.24
CA SER A 92 -4.68 -4.71 40.41
C SER A 92 -3.76 -3.50 40.17
N LEU A 93 -3.01 -3.47 39.04
CA LEU A 93 -2.14 -2.35 38.66
C LEU A 93 -2.72 -1.48 37.54
N LEU A 94 -3.84 -1.88 36.94
CA LEU A 94 -4.62 -1.08 35.98
C LEU A 94 -5.08 0.28 36.52
N THR A 95 -5.04 0.49 37.84
CA THR A 95 -5.38 1.76 38.48
C THR A 95 -4.30 2.82 38.29
N ILE A 96 -3.03 2.44 38.03
CA ILE A 96 -1.92 3.41 37.89
C ILE A 96 -1.81 3.96 36.45
N GLN A 97 -2.24 3.21 35.42
CA GLN A 97 -2.23 3.70 34.03
C GLN A 97 -3.42 4.60 33.67
N LYS A 98 -4.46 4.71 34.52
CA LYS A 98 -5.56 5.67 34.32
C LYS A 98 -5.18 7.11 34.65
N LEU A 99 -4.02 7.37 35.25
CA LEU A 99 -3.46 8.71 35.38
C LEU A 99 -2.52 8.99 34.20
N GLY A 100 -3.02 9.64 33.13
CA GLY A 100 -2.15 10.50 32.32
C GLY A 100 -2.26 10.47 30.80
N THR A 101 -2.98 9.53 30.17
CA THR A 101 -3.21 9.61 28.71
C THR A 101 -4.67 9.92 28.44
N VAL A 102 -4.98 11.22 28.28
CA VAL A 102 -6.22 11.63 27.60
C VAL A 102 -6.14 11.03 26.20
N GLN A 103 -6.95 10.00 25.92
CA GLN A 103 -6.99 9.40 24.60
C GLN A 103 -7.49 10.45 23.62
N GLN A 104 -6.57 11.00 22.82
CA GLN A 104 -6.90 12.05 21.87
C GLN A 104 -7.55 11.40 20.65
N PHE A 105 -8.82 11.76 20.42
CA PHE A 105 -9.53 11.35 19.22
C PHE A 105 -9.11 12.22 18.03
N ALA A 106 -9.11 11.61 16.84
CA ALA A 106 -8.83 12.30 15.59
C ALA A 106 -10.06 13.13 15.17
N GLU A 107 -9.89 14.43 15.09
CA GLU A 107 -10.92 15.37 14.61
C GLU A 107 -10.64 15.75 13.17
N ALA A 108 -11.69 15.82 12.36
CA ALA A 108 -11.59 16.20 10.95
C ALA A 108 -10.86 17.54 10.79
N ASN A 109 -9.93 17.62 9.83
CA ASN A 109 -9.18 18.84 9.56
C ASN A 109 -9.25 19.22 8.08
N THR A 110 -9.96 20.31 7.77
CA THR A 110 -10.19 20.79 6.41
C THR A 110 -9.35 22.01 6.05
N ASP A 111 -8.38 22.39 6.89
CA ASP A 111 -7.50 23.53 6.65
C ASP A 111 -6.37 23.17 5.67
N LEU A 112 -6.56 23.52 4.40
CA LEU A 112 -5.57 23.30 3.35
C LEU A 112 -4.25 24.03 3.62
N GLN A 113 -4.29 25.25 4.15
CA GLN A 113 -3.06 26.02 4.38
C GLN A 113 -2.20 25.34 5.44
N ARG A 114 -2.83 24.80 6.48
CA ARG A 114 -2.13 23.97 7.46
C ARG A 114 -1.53 22.72 6.84
N LEU A 115 -2.22 22.03 5.92
CA LEU A 115 -1.64 20.88 5.21
C LEU A 115 -0.45 21.29 4.35
N LEU A 116 -0.58 22.37 3.57
CA LEU A 116 0.50 22.88 2.72
C LEU A 116 1.73 23.31 3.54
N ASN A 117 1.54 23.70 4.80
CA ASN A 117 2.60 23.97 5.79
C ASN A 117 3.14 22.72 6.48
N VAL A 118 2.53 21.54 6.33
CA VAL A 118 3.08 20.27 6.79
C VAL A 118 3.96 19.64 5.70
N ILE A 119 3.60 19.85 4.44
CA ILE A 119 4.37 19.44 3.26
C ILE A 119 5.51 20.46 3.05
N LEU A 120 6.45 20.51 4.01
CA LEU A 120 7.60 21.41 3.98
C LEU A 120 8.80 20.74 3.30
N GLY A 121 9.30 21.38 2.24
CA GLY A 121 10.55 20.99 1.59
C GLY A 121 10.79 21.82 0.34
N ASN A 122 11.75 21.41 -0.49
CA ASN A 122 12.00 22.07 -1.77
C ASN A 122 10.68 22.13 -2.57
N THR A 123 10.20 23.34 -2.83
CA THR A 123 8.91 23.61 -3.49
C THR A 123 8.77 22.88 -4.82
N ASP A 124 9.89 22.60 -5.50
CA ASP A 124 9.90 21.85 -6.75
C ASP A 124 9.48 20.39 -6.59
N ASN A 125 9.92 19.70 -5.53
CA ASN A 125 9.63 18.28 -5.34
C ASN A 125 8.15 18.02 -5.03
N TYR A 126 7.50 18.98 -4.39
CA TYR A 126 6.11 18.86 -3.97
C TYR A 126 5.13 19.57 -4.90
N LYS A 127 5.60 20.19 -5.98
CA LYS A 127 4.75 21.01 -6.84
C LYS A 127 3.50 20.25 -7.32
N TYR A 128 3.67 19.06 -7.90
CA TYR A 128 2.54 18.25 -8.37
C TYR A 128 1.55 17.92 -7.25
N ILE A 129 2.06 17.52 -6.08
CA ILE A 129 1.24 17.18 -4.91
C ILE A 129 0.45 18.40 -4.43
N ARG A 130 1.09 19.57 -4.32
CA ARG A 130 0.45 20.83 -3.90
C ARG A 130 -0.61 21.27 -4.90
N ASP A 131 -0.27 21.29 -6.20
CA ASP A 131 -1.19 21.67 -7.27
C ASP A 131 -2.44 20.76 -7.25
N ARG A 132 -2.25 19.43 -7.08
CA ARG A 132 -3.36 18.47 -7.00
C ARG A 132 -4.22 18.66 -5.76
N LEU A 133 -3.60 18.89 -4.59
CA LEU A 133 -4.32 19.17 -3.35
C LEU A 133 -5.17 20.43 -3.49
N GLU A 134 -4.60 21.51 -4.00
CA GLU A 134 -5.29 22.78 -4.23
C GLU A 134 -6.46 22.61 -5.22
N GLN A 135 -6.23 21.90 -6.33
CA GLN A 135 -7.23 21.68 -7.37
C GLN A 135 -8.46 20.91 -6.86
N HIS A 136 -8.28 19.94 -5.96
CA HIS A 136 -9.34 19.01 -5.57
C HIS A 136 -9.80 19.13 -4.11
N TRP A 137 -9.31 20.13 -3.36
CA TRP A 137 -9.62 20.25 -1.93
C TRP A 137 -11.11 20.40 -1.64
N SER A 138 -11.85 21.14 -2.47
CA SER A 138 -13.31 21.29 -2.33
C SER A 138 -14.03 19.94 -2.47
N SER A 139 -13.64 19.13 -3.47
CA SER A 139 -14.16 17.77 -3.66
C SER A 139 -13.83 16.88 -2.46
N TRP A 140 -12.60 16.92 -1.94
CA TRP A 140 -12.20 16.17 -0.76
C TRP A 140 -12.98 16.54 0.50
N THR A 141 -13.19 17.84 0.76
CA THR A 141 -13.91 18.32 1.93
C THR A 141 -15.41 18.02 1.86
N ALA A 142 -16.00 18.01 0.66
CA ALA A 142 -17.37 17.53 0.44
C ALA A 142 -17.47 16.02 0.72
N ALA A 143 -16.57 15.23 0.13
CA ALA A 143 -16.51 13.79 0.33
C ALA A 143 -16.31 13.39 1.80
N LEU A 144 -15.51 14.17 2.55
CA LEU A 144 -15.34 13.96 3.99
C LEU A 144 -16.67 14.04 4.74
N LYS A 145 -17.48 15.08 4.48
CA LYS A 145 -18.79 15.25 5.12
C LYS A 145 -19.71 14.07 4.82
N GLU A 146 -19.80 13.66 3.55
CA GLU A 146 -20.64 12.54 3.15
C GLU A 146 -20.12 11.21 3.72
N THR A 147 -18.80 11.00 3.79
CA THR A 147 -18.20 9.80 4.39
C THR A 147 -18.52 9.69 5.87
N PHE A 148 -18.41 10.79 6.64
CA PHE A 148 -18.77 10.81 8.06
C PHE A 148 -20.27 10.54 8.29
N LYS A 149 -21.12 11.02 7.38
CA LYS A 149 -22.56 10.76 7.42
C LYS A 149 -22.89 9.30 7.09
N LYS A 150 -22.28 8.74 6.03
CA LYS A 150 -22.50 7.37 5.54
C LYS A 150 -21.94 6.32 6.50
N TYR A 151 -20.78 6.57 7.10
CA TYR A 151 -20.04 5.62 7.93
C TYR A 151 -19.77 6.14 9.36
N SER A 152 -20.78 6.75 10.00
CA SER A 152 -20.62 7.40 11.31
C SER A 152 -19.93 6.52 12.36
N LYS A 153 -20.32 5.25 12.48
CA LYS A 153 -19.71 4.30 13.43
C LYS A 153 -18.21 4.07 13.19
N SER A 154 -17.78 3.96 11.93
CA SER A 154 -16.38 3.75 11.56
C SER A 154 -15.55 5.03 11.60
N MET A 155 -16.20 6.19 11.51
CA MET A 155 -15.55 7.50 11.44
C MET A 155 -15.48 8.24 12.79
N SER A 156 -16.30 7.84 13.77
CA SER A 156 -16.29 8.37 15.14
C SER A 156 -15.22 7.71 16.02
N ASN A 157 -14.76 8.43 17.06
CA ASN A 157 -13.84 7.93 18.10
C ASN A 157 -12.55 7.28 17.57
N ARG A 158 -12.09 7.69 16.38
CA ARG A 158 -10.83 7.20 15.80
C ARG A 158 -9.66 7.71 16.61
N LYS A 159 -8.65 6.86 16.81
CA LYS A 159 -7.41 7.26 17.47
C LYS A 159 -6.68 8.30 16.62
N LYS A 160 -6.27 9.42 17.22
CA LYS A 160 -5.33 10.35 16.57
C LYS A 160 -3.94 9.71 16.52
N MET A 161 -3.31 9.74 15.36
CA MET A 161 -2.05 9.05 15.09
C MET A 161 -0.98 10.05 14.67
N ASN A 162 0.25 9.77 15.09
CA ASN A 162 1.45 10.41 14.55
C ASN A 162 2.01 9.53 13.42
N ILE A 163 1.98 10.05 12.20
CA ILE A 163 2.29 9.30 10.99
C ILE A 163 3.50 9.92 10.30
N LEU A 164 4.59 9.15 10.22
CA LEU A 164 5.75 9.51 9.43
C LEU A 164 5.51 9.07 7.98
N ILE A 165 5.67 9.99 7.04
CA ILE A 165 5.56 9.75 5.61
C ILE A 165 6.89 10.09 4.94
N HIS A 166 7.48 9.12 4.26
CA HIS A 166 8.68 9.34 3.47
C HIS A 166 8.54 8.87 2.03
N MET A 167 8.61 9.82 1.09
CA MET A 167 8.57 9.54 -0.34
C MET A 167 9.99 9.38 -0.88
N GLY A 168 10.49 8.14 -0.89
CA GLY A 168 11.84 7.83 -1.38
C GLY A 168 12.00 8.10 -2.87
N LEU A 169 10.94 7.97 -3.66
CA LEU A 169 10.94 8.31 -5.09
C LEU A 169 11.29 9.78 -5.36
N LEU A 170 10.92 10.70 -4.44
CA LEU A 170 11.26 12.12 -4.53
C LEU A 170 12.66 12.43 -3.96
N ALA A 171 13.21 11.53 -3.14
CA ALA A 171 14.54 11.66 -2.55
C ALA A 171 15.65 11.19 -3.51
N ASP A 172 15.37 10.20 -4.37
CA ASP A 172 16.35 9.68 -5.32
C ASP A 172 16.54 10.61 -6.53
N ARG A 173 17.57 11.46 -6.45
CA ARG A 173 17.95 12.40 -7.52
C ARG A 173 18.23 11.75 -8.87
N ARG A 174 18.50 10.44 -8.94
CA ARG A 174 18.72 9.72 -10.21
C ARG A 174 17.43 9.49 -10.99
N LEU A 175 16.29 9.45 -10.30
CA LEU A 175 14.99 9.25 -10.94
C LEU A 175 14.48 10.55 -11.57
N ASP A 176 14.88 11.69 -10.99
CA ASP A 176 14.48 13.03 -11.38
C ASP A 176 12.95 13.17 -11.54
N PHE A 177 12.23 12.53 -10.63
CA PHE A 177 10.78 12.32 -10.73
C PHE A 177 10.01 13.65 -10.67
N ALA A 178 10.49 14.59 -9.86
CA ALA A 178 9.93 15.94 -9.74
C ALA A 178 10.03 16.71 -11.07
N GLU A 179 11.20 16.75 -11.71
CA GLU A 179 11.37 17.45 -12.99
C GLU A 179 10.62 16.76 -14.13
N LYS A 180 10.62 15.42 -14.17
CA LYS A 180 9.83 14.66 -15.14
C LYS A 180 8.33 14.91 -15.01
N SER A 181 7.82 15.11 -13.78
CA SER A 181 6.41 15.42 -13.56
C SER A 181 5.96 16.74 -14.23
N LYS A 182 6.87 17.74 -14.31
CA LYS A 182 6.61 19.03 -14.98
C LYS A 182 6.43 18.88 -16.50
N ARG A 183 6.85 17.76 -17.09
CA ARG A 183 6.82 17.50 -18.55
C ARG A 183 5.97 16.28 -18.93
N GLY A 184 5.15 15.78 -18.00
CA GLY A 184 4.22 14.68 -18.28
C GLY A 184 4.80 13.28 -18.11
N GLY A 185 5.86 13.12 -17.31
CA GLY A 185 6.45 11.84 -16.95
C GLY A 185 5.52 10.92 -16.13
N PRO A 186 6.03 9.87 -15.47
CA PRO A 186 5.19 8.98 -14.66
C PRO A 186 4.56 9.76 -13.50
N LEU A 187 3.23 9.92 -13.50
CA LEU A 187 2.50 10.70 -12.50
C LEU A 187 1.66 9.85 -11.54
N GLY A 188 1.51 8.55 -11.81
CA GLY A 188 0.61 7.67 -11.03
C GLY A 188 0.99 7.60 -9.56
N GLU A 189 2.27 7.43 -9.26
CA GLU A 189 2.77 7.36 -7.88
C GLU A 189 2.56 8.67 -7.13
N LEU A 190 2.81 9.83 -7.77
CA LEU A 190 2.61 11.14 -7.15
C LEU A 190 1.12 11.41 -6.88
N LEU A 191 0.24 10.96 -7.77
CA LEU A 191 -1.20 11.00 -7.61
C LEU A 191 -1.63 10.16 -6.39
N GLN A 192 -1.13 8.93 -6.26
CA GLN A 192 -1.44 8.10 -5.09
C GLN A 192 -0.92 8.72 -3.78
N TRP A 193 0.29 9.29 -3.78
CA TRP A 193 0.85 9.97 -2.61
C TRP A 193 0.05 11.21 -2.21
N SER A 194 -0.36 12.06 -3.16
CA SER A 194 -1.15 13.25 -2.84
C SER A 194 -2.47 12.88 -2.16
N ASP A 195 -3.13 11.84 -2.67
CA ASP A 195 -4.45 11.45 -2.20
C ASP A 195 -4.38 10.77 -0.83
N LEU A 196 -3.34 9.96 -0.60
CA LEU A 196 -3.05 9.40 0.71
C LEU A 196 -2.80 10.49 1.76
N ILE A 197 -1.96 11.47 1.43
CA ILE A 197 -1.66 12.62 2.31
C ILE A 197 -2.95 13.42 2.60
N ALA A 198 -3.76 13.70 1.57
CA ALA A 198 -5.05 14.37 1.72
C ALA A 198 -5.96 13.61 2.71
N CYS A 199 -6.15 12.32 2.49
CA CYS A 199 -7.00 11.47 3.33
C CYS A 199 -6.54 11.48 4.79
N LEU A 200 -5.25 11.22 5.05
CA LEU A 200 -4.73 11.16 6.42
C LEU A 200 -4.86 12.49 7.16
N PHE A 201 -4.66 13.62 6.47
CA PHE A 201 -4.84 14.93 7.04
C PHE A 201 -6.31 15.24 7.35
N LEU A 202 -7.21 15.00 6.38
CA LEU A 202 -8.65 15.18 6.54
C LEU A 202 -9.22 14.32 7.67
N LEU A 203 -8.68 13.13 7.85
CA LEU A 203 -8.99 12.21 8.94
C LEU A 203 -8.48 12.70 10.31
N GLY A 204 -7.69 13.77 10.39
CA GLY A 204 -7.28 14.39 11.65
C GLY A 204 -5.99 13.88 12.26
N HIS A 205 -5.18 13.14 11.49
CA HIS A 205 -3.89 12.63 11.95
C HIS A 205 -2.82 13.72 11.93
N ASN A 206 -1.78 13.53 12.73
CA ASN A 206 -0.59 14.37 12.71
C ASN A 206 0.42 13.76 11.73
N LEU A 207 0.88 14.53 10.75
CA LEU A 207 1.74 14.01 9.67
C LEU A 207 3.12 14.66 9.73
N PHE A 208 4.15 13.83 9.53
CA PHE A 208 5.54 14.26 9.35
C PHE A 208 5.99 13.82 7.96
N VAL A 209 6.06 14.76 7.02
CA VAL A 209 6.24 14.45 5.59
C VAL A 209 7.65 14.81 5.13
N PHE A 210 8.39 13.82 4.61
CA PHE A 210 9.78 13.99 4.17
C PHE A 210 10.00 13.46 2.75
N SER A 211 10.69 14.26 1.93
CA SER A 211 11.25 13.87 0.62
C SER A 211 12.77 13.96 0.59
N ASP A 212 13.40 14.36 1.70
CA ASP A 212 14.84 14.54 1.82
C ASP A 212 15.39 13.53 2.83
N GLU A 213 16.47 12.85 2.44
CA GLU A 213 17.10 11.82 3.26
C GLU A 213 17.64 12.39 4.58
N SER A 214 18.36 13.51 4.55
CA SER A 214 19.02 14.07 5.73
C SER A 214 18.00 14.54 6.76
N LYS A 215 16.92 15.19 6.31
CA LYS A 215 15.81 15.61 7.19
C LYS A 215 15.10 14.42 7.82
N LEU A 216 14.84 13.36 7.04
CA LEU A 216 14.25 12.13 7.55
C LEU A 216 15.12 11.51 8.63
N LEU A 217 16.41 11.31 8.35
CA LEU A 217 17.33 10.66 9.28
C LEU A 217 17.52 11.50 10.55
N GLY A 218 17.62 12.82 10.42
CA GLY A 218 17.67 13.74 11.56
C GLY A 218 16.45 13.60 12.46
N HIS A 219 15.25 13.57 11.88
CA HIS A 219 14.02 13.38 12.64
C HIS A 219 13.91 11.98 13.28
N ILE A 220 14.38 10.93 12.59
CA ILE A 220 14.45 9.58 13.17
C ILE A 220 15.39 9.54 14.37
N ASP A 221 16.53 10.22 14.30
CA ASP A 221 17.52 10.25 15.37
C ASP A 221 17.02 10.99 16.62
N GLU A 222 16.07 11.94 16.48
CA GLU A 222 15.36 12.55 17.62
C GLU A 222 14.55 11.50 18.41
N PHE A 223 14.00 10.47 17.75
CA PHE A 223 13.27 9.37 18.42
C PHE A 223 14.21 8.30 19.00
N HIS A 224 15.47 8.24 18.59
CA HIS A 224 16.40 7.19 19.02
C HIS A 224 16.92 7.35 20.45
N ASN A 225 16.87 8.55 21.02
CA ASN A 225 17.44 8.83 22.34
C ASN A 225 16.68 8.20 23.53
N TYR A 226 15.63 7.40 23.28
CA TYR A 226 14.86 6.72 24.31
C TYR A 226 14.80 5.21 24.05
N PRO A 227 15.35 4.37 24.94
CA PRO A 227 15.28 2.91 24.81
C PRO A 227 13.96 2.33 25.30
N CYS A 228 13.17 3.11 26.04
CA CYS A 228 11.77 2.80 26.34
C CYS A 228 10.87 3.63 25.42
N PRO A 229 9.63 3.18 25.10
CA PRO A 229 8.68 4.02 24.39
C PRO A 229 8.49 5.37 25.13
N PRO A 230 8.55 6.53 24.47
CA PRO A 230 8.35 7.81 25.16
C PRO A 230 6.93 7.90 25.75
N GLN A 231 6.81 8.41 26.98
CA GLN A 231 5.51 8.60 27.65
C GLN A 231 4.74 9.81 27.08
N GLU A 232 5.46 10.75 26.46
CA GLU A 232 4.85 11.86 25.76
C GLU A 232 4.20 11.38 24.46
N ASN A 233 2.87 11.50 24.37
CA ASN A 233 2.11 11.14 23.18
C ASN A 233 2.61 11.82 21.88
N GLN A 234 3.30 12.96 21.98
CA GLN A 234 3.86 13.68 20.82
C GLN A 234 5.11 13.01 20.22
N LEU A 235 5.81 12.16 20.98
CA LEU A 235 7.02 11.45 20.55
C LEU A 235 6.78 9.99 20.17
N ARG A 236 5.52 9.52 20.17
CA ARG A 236 5.15 8.16 19.77
C ARG A 236 4.78 8.12 18.30
N LEU A 237 5.56 7.45 17.45
CA LEU A 237 5.19 7.17 16.06
C LEU A 237 4.21 5.99 16.00
N ASP A 238 3.03 6.18 15.43
CA ASP A 238 2.01 5.13 15.32
C ASP A 238 2.08 4.40 13.98
N LEU A 239 2.44 5.10 12.90
CA LEU A 239 2.49 4.55 11.55
C LEU A 239 3.66 5.17 10.77
N ILE A 240 4.33 4.36 9.95
CA ILE A 240 5.40 4.81 9.05
C ILE A 240 5.01 4.38 7.66
N ILE A 241 4.87 5.32 6.75
CA ILE A 241 4.49 5.05 5.36
C ILE A 241 5.65 5.49 4.47
N THR A 242 6.14 4.57 3.64
CA THR A 242 7.19 4.88 2.66
C THR A 242 7.00 4.06 1.39
N ASP A 243 7.78 4.32 0.35
CA ASP A 243 7.88 3.43 -0.81
C ASP A 243 9.08 2.48 -0.64
N ILE A 244 9.22 1.50 -1.54
CA ILE A 244 10.33 0.54 -1.50
C ILE A 244 11.71 1.23 -1.60
N ILE A 245 11.79 2.39 -2.25
CA ILE A 245 13.04 3.16 -2.38
C ILE A 245 13.39 3.79 -1.04
N GLY A 246 12.41 4.43 -0.39
CA GLY A 246 12.54 5.07 0.91
C GLY A 246 12.80 4.07 2.02
N LEU A 247 12.31 2.83 1.91
CA LEU A 247 12.69 1.74 2.80
C LEU A 247 14.21 1.52 2.84
N ARG A 248 14.93 1.65 1.71
CA ARG A 248 16.39 1.51 1.69
C ARG A 248 17.09 2.62 2.48
N ILE A 249 16.50 3.82 2.47
CA ILE A 249 16.99 4.95 3.28
C ILE A 249 16.73 4.65 4.76
N LEU A 250 15.52 4.22 5.13
CA LEU A 250 15.20 3.82 6.50
C LEU A 250 16.13 2.70 7.02
N GLN A 251 16.50 1.75 6.16
CA GLN A 251 17.42 0.65 6.51
C GLN A 251 18.84 1.11 6.87
N LYS A 252 19.21 2.39 6.66
CA LYS A 252 20.43 3.00 7.24
C LYS A 252 20.36 3.11 8.77
N ARG A 253 19.16 2.99 9.36
CA ARG A 253 18.87 2.89 10.79
C ARG A 253 18.14 1.57 11.06
N ARG A 254 18.89 0.46 11.04
CA ARG A 254 18.33 -0.91 11.11
C ARG A 254 17.55 -1.17 12.40
N ASP A 255 18.03 -0.62 13.50
CA ASP A 255 17.40 -0.65 14.82
C ASP A 255 16.02 0.01 14.81
N PHE A 256 15.89 1.19 14.20
CA PHE A 256 14.62 1.88 14.00
C PHE A 256 13.62 1.02 13.20
N VAL A 257 14.06 0.50 12.05
CA VAL A 257 13.20 -0.35 11.19
C VAL A 257 12.79 -1.63 11.92
N THR A 258 13.70 -2.23 12.70
CA THR A 258 13.41 -3.45 13.47
C THR A 258 12.36 -3.16 14.56
N ARG A 259 12.54 -2.08 15.31
CA ARG A 259 11.62 -1.65 16.38
C ARG A 259 10.23 -1.28 15.85
N HIS A 260 10.15 -0.78 14.62
CA HIS A 260 8.90 -0.32 14.02
C HIS A 260 8.42 -1.17 12.85
N ARG A 261 8.96 -2.39 12.71
CA ARG A 261 8.72 -3.26 11.56
C ARG A 261 7.23 -3.42 11.24
N CYS A 262 6.39 -3.68 12.25
CA CYS A 262 4.95 -3.85 12.12
C CYS A 262 4.18 -2.54 11.85
N ARG A 263 4.79 -1.38 12.04
CA ARG A 263 4.21 -0.04 11.80
C ARG A 263 4.54 0.49 10.40
N VAL A 264 5.45 -0.14 9.68
CA VAL A 264 5.79 0.26 8.31
C VAL A 264 4.66 -0.13 7.35
N ARG A 265 4.36 0.72 6.38
CA ARG A 265 3.51 0.46 5.22
C ARG A 265 4.29 0.88 3.98
N LEU A 266 4.30 0.03 2.97
CA LEU A 266 5.07 0.18 1.74
C LEU A 266 4.12 0.48 0.60
N VAL A 267 4.14 1.70 0.07
CA VAL A 267 3.44 2.04 -1.18
C VAL A 267 4.18 1.35 -2.32
N ASP A 268 3.51 0.39 -2.95
CA ASP A 268 4.06 -0.55 -3.92
C ASP A 268 3.04 -0.80 -5.04
N SER A 269 3.12 -0.01 -6.11
CA SER A 269 2.09 0.08 -7.13
C SER A 269 1.69 -1.27 -7.73
N PHE A 270 2.67 -2.13 -8.02
CA PHE A 270 2.48 -3.42 -8.70
C PHE A 270 2.25 -4.59 -7.74
N GLY A 271 2.45 -4.37 -6.45
CA GLY A 271 2.35 -5.39 -5.42
C GLY A 271 3.54 -6.34 -5.35
N THR A 272 3.58 -7.06 -4.24
CA THR A 272 4.62 -8.03 -3.90
C THR A 272 3.94 -9.34 -3.51
N HIS A 273 4.22 -10.42 -4.25
CA HIS A 273 3.75 -11.77 -3.90
C HIS A 273 4.67 -12.45 -2.88
N VAL A 274 4.15 -13.48 -2.20
CA VAL A 274 4.85 -14.23 -1.15
C VAL A 274 6.23 -14.74 -1.56
N GLU A 275 6.39 -15.19 -2.81
CA GLU A 275 7.63 -15.76 -3.36
C GLU A 275 8.78 -14.73 -3.38
N PHE A 276 8.45 -13.45 -3.47
CA PHE A 276 9.42 -12.35 -3.52
C PHE A 276 9.66 -11.72 -2.16
N ASN A 277 8.83 -12.02 -1.16
CA ASN A 277 8.89 -11.32 0.12
C ASN A 277 9.84 -12.00 1.11
N ASN A 278 9.77 -13.33 1.24
CA ASN A 278 10.68 -14.05 2.13
C ASN A 278 12.10 -14.05 1.54
N ASN A 279 13.06 -13.44 2.23
CA ASN A 279 14.43 -13.29 1.72
C ASN A 279 15.10 -14.63 1.39
N SER A 280 14.98 -15.63 2.26
CA SER A 280 15.60 -16.94 2.06
C SER A 280 15.00 -17.69 0.87
N TYR A 281 13.67 -17.67 0.75
CA TYR A 281 12.99 -18.28 -0.39
C TYR A 281 13.32 -17.54 -1.69
N PHE A 282 13.25 -16.22 -1.69
CA PHE A 282 13.48 -15.40 -2.87
C PHE A 282 14.89 -15.57 -3.43
N GLU A 283 15.92 -15.54 -2.57
CA GLU A 283 17.30 -15.74 -3.01
C GLU A 283 17.56 -17.18 -3.51
N ALA A 284 16.90 -18.19 -2.93
CA ALA A 284 17.01 -19.57 -3.39
C ALA A 284 16.38 -19.82 -4.78
N HIS A 285 15.26 -19.15 -5.10
CA HIS A 285 14.51 -19.36 -6.35
C HIS A 285 14.73 -18.23 -7.38
N LYS A 286 15.70 -17.35 -7.15
CA LYS A 286 15.91 -16.14 -7.95
C LYS A 286 16.13 -16.42 -9.44
N LYS A 287 16.77 -17.54 -9.77
CA LYS A 287 16.99 -17.98 -11.15
C LYS A 287 15.69 -18.41 -11.84
N GLU A 288 14.82 -19.12 -11.13
CA GLU A 288 13.52 -19.56 -11.65
C GLU A 288 12.57 -18.38 -11.85
N LEU A 289 12.65 -17.40 -10.95
CA LEU A 289 11.85 -16.19 -11.00
C LEU A 289 12.43 -15.12 -11.96
N ALA A 290 13.60 -15.32 -12.57
CA ALA A 290 14.22 -14.31 -13.42
C ALA A 290 13.76 -14.41 -14.88
N LEU A 291 13.63 -13.26 -15.56
CA LEU A 291 13.45 -13.20 -17.00
C LEU A 291 14.65 -13.92 -17.68
N ASN A 292 14.36 -14.97 -18.45
CA ASN A 292 15.36 -15.82 -19.12
C ASN A 292 16.44 -16.41 -18.17
N GLY A 293 16.12 -16.59 -16.88
CA GLY A 293 17.07 -17.11 -15.89
C GLY A 293 18.23 -16.15 -15.54
N THR A 294 18.16 -14.88 -15.97
CA THR A 294 19.22 -13.90 -15.74
C THR A 294 19.13 -13.32 -14.33
N VAL A 295 20.01 -13.76 -13.44
CA VAL A 295 20.02 -13.31 -12.03
C VAL A 295 20.62 -11.91 -11.92
N GLY A 296 19.75 -10.90 -11.88
CA GLY A 296 20.10 -9.51 -11.58
C GLY A 296 20.02 -9.18 -10.09
N ARG A 297 20.56 -8.02 -9.72
CA ARG A 297 20.26 -7.43 -8.40
C ARG A 297 18.83 -6.91 -8.44
N ASN A 298 17.87 -7.70 -7.95
CA ASN A 298 16.49 -7.25 -7.76
C ASN A 298 16.36 -6.51 -6.43
N PRO A 299 16.07 -5.20 -6.42
CA PRO A 299 16.04 -4.43 -5.20
C PRO A 299 14.61 -4.21 -4.68
N TRP A 300 13.62 -4.92 -5.23
CA TRP A 300 12.19 -4.78 -4.95
C TRP A 300 11.63 -5.87 -4.03
N GLY A 301 12.34 -7.00 -3.88
CA GLY A 301 11.95 -8.13 -3.02
C GLY A 301 12.92 -8.38 -1.86
N GLY A 302 12.63 -9.40 -1.07
CA GLY A 302 13.47 -9.92 0.02
C GLY A 302 13.37 -9.11 1.31
N HIS A 303 12.32 -8.31 1.48
CA HIS A 303 12.19 -7.41 2.65
C HIS A 303 11.56 -8.08 3.88
N GLY A 304 10.82 -9.18 3.69
CA GLY A 304 10.24 -10.02 4.75
C GLY A 304 9.15 -9.36 5.60
N PHE A 305 8.53 -8.28 5.14
CA PHE A 305 7.41 -7.64 5.85
C PHE A 305 6.16 -8.51 5.75
N GLN A 306 5.14 -8.31 6.59
CA GLN A 306 3.85 -8.95 6.33
C GLN A 306 3.30 -8.44 4.99
N LEU A 307 2.76 -9.32 4.15
CA LEU A 307 2.36 -8.94 2.78
C LEU A 307 1.31 -7.83 2.75
N LEU A 308 0.41 -7.79 3.73
CA LEU A 308 -0.58 -6.73 3.94
C LEU A 308 0.01 -5.35 4.26
N GLN A 309 1.32 -5.25 4.54
CA GLN A 309 2.02 -3.98 4.67
C GLN A 309 2.31 -3.32 3.33
N HIS A 310 2.27 -4.06 2.22
CA HIS A 310 2.42 -3.50 0.87
C HIS A 310 1.07 -2.98 0.40
N TRP A 311 1.07 -1.79 -0.19
CA TRP A 311 -0.12 -1.02 -0.53
C TRP A 311 -0.14 -0.72 -2.03
N THR A 312 -1.08 -1.33 -2.75
CA THR A 312 -1.10 -1.37 -4.21
C THR A 312 -1.87 -0.22 -4.87
N PHE A 313 -1.61 -0.02 -6.17
CA PHE A 313 -2.27 1.00 -6.99
C PHE A 313 -3.67 0.56 -7.48
N PHE A 314 -3.85 -0.74 -7.76
CA PHE A 314 -5.14 -1.37 -8.08
C PHE A 314 -5.37 -2.61 -7.20
N PRO A 315 -6.62 -3.09 -7.05
CA PRO A 315 -6.94 -4.30 -6.29
C PRO A 315 -6.63 -5.57 -7.09
N HIS A 316 -5.36 -5.76 -7.45
CA HIS A 316 -4.89 -6.87 -8.30
C HIS A 316 -4.09 -7.94 -7.55
N THR A 317 -3.70 -7.68 -6.29
CA THR A 317 -2.88 -8.59 -5.49
C THR A 317 -3.49 -8.73 -4.09
N PRO A 318 -4.30 -9.78 -3.83
CA PRO A 318 -5.00 -9.96 -2.56
C PRO A 318 -4.08 -10.22 -1.36
N ASP A 319 -2.84 -10.66 -1.60
CA ASP A 319 -1.79 -10.74 -0.57
C ASP A 319 -1.48 -9.37 0.09
N ASN A 320 -1.74 -8.28 -0.64
CA ASN A 320 -1.39 -6.92 -0.26
C ASN A 320 -2.63 -6.12 0.14
N GLY A 321 -2.42 -4.97 0.80
CA GLY A 321 -3.48 -3.98 1.00
C GLY A 321 -3.75 -3.20 -0.27
N PHE A 322 -5.01 -2.98 -0.64
CA PHE A 322 -5.36 -2.10 -1.74
C PHE A 322 -5.45 -0.66 -1.26
N LEU A 323 -4.51 0.21 -1.63
CA LEU A 323 -4.57 1.65 -1.31
C LEU A 323 -5.35 2.43 -2.37
N GLY A 324 -4.99 2.26 -3.66
CA GLY A 324 -5.65 2.97 -4.76
C GLY A 324 -5.40 4.47 -4.76
N PHE A 325 -6.32 5.20 -5.37
CA PHE A 325 -6.31 6.65 -5.53
C PHE A 325 -7.74 7.16 -5.77
N ALA A 326 -7.92 8.48 -5.87
CA ALA A 326 -9.22 9.10 -6.14
C ALA A 326 -9.31 9.72 -7.53
N ILE A 327 -10.42 9.43 -8.21
CA ILE A 327 -10.86 10.12 -9.41
C ILE A 327 -11.88 11.18 -9.01
N HIS A 328 -11.51 12.44 -9.20
CA HIS A 328 -12.38 13.57 -8.92
C HIS A 328 -13.25 13.90 -10.11
N SER A 329 -14.53 14.16 -9.87
CA SER A 329 -15.38 14.84 -10.84
C SER A 329 -14.80 16.23 -11.13
N SER A 330 -14.87 16.65 -12.39
CA SER A 330 -14.42 17.95 -12.82
C SER A 330 -15.59 18.71 -13.43
N ASP A 331 -15.75 19.98 -13.08
CA ASP A 331 -16.73 20.88 -13.70
C ASP A 331 -16.15 21.63 -14.90
N VAL A 332 -14.94 21.27 -15.34
CA VAL A 332 -14.26 21.91 -16.47
C VAL A 332 -15.07 21.72 -17.75
N GLU A 333 -15.23 22.80 -18.52
CA GLU A 333 -15.89 22.74 -19.82
C GLU A 333 -15.07 21.90 -20.82
N PRO A 334 -15.73 21.16 -21.73
CA PRO A 334 -15.04 20.40 -22.76
C PRO A 334 -14.31 21.34 -23.74
N MET A 335 -13.14 20.94 -24.25
CA MET A 335 -12.38 21.73 -25.25
C MET A 335 -13.20 21.98 -26.53
N PHE A 336 -14.02 20.99 -26.90
CA PHE A 336 -15.01 21.03 -27.96
C PHE A 336 -16.17 20.09 -27.59
N LYS A 337 -17.37 20.36 -28.09
CA LYS A 337 -18.56 19.54 -27.78
C LYS A 337 -18.47 18.21 -28.53
N ARG A 338 -18.76 17.08 -27.86
CA ARG A 338 -18.87 15.78 -28.55
C ARG A 338 -19.87 15.86 -29.69
N GLY A 339 -19.48 15.32 -30.85
CA GLY A 339 -20.27 15.39 -32.08
C GLY A 339 -20.29 16.75 -32.79
N SER A 340 -19.52 17.76 -32.34
CA SER A 340 -19.41 19.03 -33.08
C SER A 340 -18.52 18.93 -34.33
N HIS A 341 -17.64 17.93 -34.40
CA HIS A 341 -16.76 17.70 -35.54
C HIS A 341 -17.38 16.72 -36.54
N LYS A 342 -16.84 16.71 -37.76
CA LYS A 342 -17.32 15.83 -38.86
C LYS A 342 -17.15 14.34 -38.54
N LEU A 343 -16.10 13.99 -37.80
CA LEU A 343 -15.82 12.64 -37.31
C LEU A 343 -15.88 12.63 -35.78
N PRO A 344 -16.26 11.50 -35.16
CA PRO A 344 -16.08 11.30 -33.73
C PRO A 344 -14.61 11.45 -33.33
N ALA A 345 -14.35 11.90 -32.12
CA ALA A 345 -13.00 12.16 -31.63
C ALA A 345 -12.47 11.00 -30.79
N SER A 346 -11.21 10.65 -31.00
CA SER A 346 -10.49 9.64 -30.23
C SER A 346 -9.25 10.26 -29.60
N LEU A 347 -8.94 9.91 -28.35
CA LEU A 347 -7.68 10.28 -27.71
C LEU A 347 -6.83 9.04 -27.49
N VAL A 348 -5.59 9.06 -27.98
CA VAL A 348 -4.66 7.95 -27.80
C VAL A 348 -3.92 8.07 -26.47
N TYR A 349 -3.85 6.95 -25.75
CA TYR A 349 -3.15 6.82 -24.48
C TYR A 349 -1.66 6.49 -24.71
N GLY A 350 -0.85 7.54 -24.77
CA GLY A 350 0.62 7.44 -24.79
C GLY A 350 1.21 8.84 -24.90
N LYS A 351 1.98 9.27 -23.90
CA LYS A 351 2.45 10.67 -23.76
C LYS A 351 3.86 10.92 -24.31
N GLU A 352 4.56 9.85 -24.68
CA GLU A 352 5.93 9.89 -25.19
C GLU A 352 6.02 9.12 -26.51
N LYS A 353 6.86 9.59 -27.44
CA LYS A 353 7.00 9.05 -28.80
C LYS A 353 7.29 7.56 -28.81
N TYR A 354 8.11 7.05 -27.88
CA TYR A 354 8.44 5.63 -27.81
C TYR A 354 7.22 4.75 -27.51
N MET A 355 6.20 5.27 -26.79
CA MET A 355 4.98 4.50 -26.49
C MET A 355 4.14 4.22 -27.75
N TRP A 356 4.37 5.00 -28.82
CA TRP A 356 3.74 4.85 -30.12
C TRP A 356 4.52 3.93 -31.06
N SER A 357 5.64 3.35 -30.63
CA SER A 357 6.37 2.38 -31.43
C SER A 357 5.48 1.22 -31.82
N GLU A 358 5.56 0.78 -33.08
CA GLU A 358 4.80 -0.37 -33.61
C GLU A 358 3.27 -0.18 -33.67
N SER A 359 2.75 1.00 -33.32
CA SER A 359 1.31 1.29 -33.32
C SER A 359 0.72 1.68 -34.69
N ALA A 360 1.56 1.85 -35.72
CA ALA A 360 1.17 2.46 -37.00
C ALA A 360 -0.10 1.85 -37.61
N LYS A 361 -0.20 0.51 -37.66
CA LYS A 361 -1.36 -0.19 -38.22
C LYS A 361 -2.66 0.11 -37.47
N MET A 362 -2.62 0.15 -36.14
CA MET A 362 -3.78 0.51 -35.30
C MET A 362 -4.16 1.98 -35.51
N ILE A 363 -3.17 2.88 -35.54
CA ILE A 363 -3.40 4.30 -35.78
C ILE A 363 -4.05 4.54 -37.16
N ASP A 364 -3.67 3.79 -38.19
CA ASP A 364 -4.31 3.88 -39.51
C ASP A 364 -5.78 3.43 -39.47
N VAL A 365 -6.10 2.39 -38.68
CA VAL A 365 -7.50 2.00 -38.44
C VAL A 365 -8.27 3.12 -37.75
N LEU A 366 -7.70 3.75 -36.70
CA LEU A 366 -8.32 4.88 -36.01
C LEU A 366 -8.56 6.06 -36.96
N LYS A 367 -7.55 6.48 -37.73
CA LYS A 367 -7.67 7.56 -38.72
C LYS A 367 -8.76 7.33 -39.77
N SER A 368 -9.07 6.07 -40.07
CA SER A 368 -10.16 5.72 -40.98
C SER A 368 -11.57 5.88 -40.38
N LEU A 369 -11.70 6.07 -39.07
CA LEU A 369 -12.96 6.07 -38.32
C LEU A 369 -13.18 7.34 -37.49
N THR A 370 -12.12 7.98 -37.02
CA THR A 370 -12.16 9.07 -36.03
C THR A 370 -11.18 10.19 -36.36
N GLU A 371 -11.42 11.38 -35.79
CA GLU A 371 -10.37 12.38 -35.61
C GLU A 371 -9.47 11.92 -34.46
N VAL A 372 -8.16 11.79 -34.73
CA VAL A 372 -7.21 11.21 -33.77
C VAL A 372 -6.48 12.34 -33.04
N HIS A 373 -6.66 12.38 -31.72
CA HIS A 373 -6.02 13.33 -30.80
C HIS A 373 -4.91 12.64 -30.02
N ALA A 374 -3.91 13.43 -29.63
CA ALA A 374 -2.77 12.96 -28.83
C ALA A 374 -2.29 14.05 -27.85
N THR A 375 -1.57 13.64 -26.81
CA THR A 375 -0.91 14.55 -25.84
C THR A 375 0.58 14.20 -25.70
N VAL A 376 1.28 14.11 -26.84
CA VAL A 376 2.68 13.66 -26.89
C VAL A 376 3.62 14.85 -26.75
N ALA A 377 4.45 14.83 -25.71
CA ALA A 377 5.27 15.97 -25.33
C ALA A 377 6.57 16.12 -26.16
N ASP A 378 7.10 15.03 -26.70
CA ASP A 378 8.44 14.92 -27.30
C ASP A 378 8.45 14.81 -28.83
N VAL A 379 7.38 15.24 -29.50
CA VAL A 379 7.28 15.30 -30.98
C VAL A 379 7.74 16.67 -31.47
N ASN A 380 9.04 16.79 -31.77
CA ASN A 380 9.65 18.02 -32.29
C ASN A 380 9.72 18.00 -33.83
N GLY A 381 8.64 18.39 -34.53
CA GLY A 381 8.66 18.70 -35.97
C GLY A 381 9.07 17.58 -36.94
N GLU A 382 9.49 16.41 -36.45
CA GLU A 382 9.85 15.25 -37.26
C GLU A 382 8.60 14.64 -37.90
N LYS A 383 8.63 14.49 -39.23
CA LYS A 383 7.59 13.83 -40.02
C LYS A 383 7.62 12.31 -39.81
N SER A 384 7.14 11.85 -38.67
CA SER A 384 6.75 10.44 -38.53
C SER A 384 5.37 10.24 -39.16
N ASN A 385 5.26 9.28 -40.08
CA ASN A 385 3.99 8.93 -40.74
C ASN A 385 2.88 8.62 -39.72
N THR A 386 3.23 8.05 -38.56
CA THR A 386 2.27 7.75 -37.49
C THR A 386 1.57 9.00 -36.97
N PHE A 387 2.27 10.13 -36.85
CA PHE A 387 1.72 11.40 -36.37
C PHE A 387 1.13 12.28 -37.48
N SER A 388 1.27 11.90 -38.75
CA SER A 388 0.59 12.59 -39.85
C SER A 388 -0.93 12.52 -39.66
N ASN A 389 -1.62 13.66 -39.76
CA ASN A 389 -3.07 13.78 -39.52
C ASN A 389 -3.52 13.37 -38.10
N VAL A 390 -2.64 13.52 -37.11
CA VAL A 390 -2.97 13.44 -35.68
C VAL A 390 -2.96 14.84 -35.08
N VAL A 391 -4.02 15.22 -34.38
CA VAL A 391 -4.10 16.49 -33.65
C VAL A 391 -3.37 16.33 -32.32
N ASN A 392 -2.07 16.66 -32.31
CA ASN A 392 -1.27 16.63 -31.10
C ASN A 392 -1.43 17.93 -30.30
N HIS A 393 -1.94 17.81 -29.07
CA HIS A 393 -2.10 18.93 -28.13
C HIS A 393 -0.83 19.21 -27.31
N GLY A 394 0.21 18.38 -27.48
CA GLY A 394 1.42 18.49 -26.68
C GLY A 394 1.16 18.18 -25.20
N PHE A 395 1.96 18.80 -24.33
CA PHE A 395 1.76 18.69 -22.89
C PHE A 395 0.53 19.50 -22.45
N LEU A 396 -0.40 18.85 -21.77
CA LEU A 396 -1.56 19.49 -21.12
C LEU A 396 -1.45 19.36 -19.60
N ASN A 397 -1.85 20.41 -18.89
CA ASN A 397 -2.05 20.34 -17.43
C ASN A 397 -3.32 19.56 -17.08
N SER A 398 -3.57 19.31 -15.79
CA SER A 398 -4.72 18.54 -15.30
C SER A 398 -6.07 19.04 -15.83
N THR A 399 -6.27 20.37 -15.86
CA THR A 399 -7.49 21.00 -16.40
C THR A 399 -7.63 20.75 -17.90
N GLY A 400 -6.56 20.91 -18.67
CA GLY A 400 -6.56 20.66 -20.11
C GLY A 400 -6.82 19.19 -20.44
N VAL A 401 -6.25 18.25 -19.69
CA VAL A 401 -6.51 16.82 -19.85
C VAL A 401 -7.98 16.50 -19.56
N ALA A 402 -8.54 16.99 -18.45
CA ALA A 402 -9.96 16.79 -18.13
C ALA A 402 -10.88 17.38 -19.20
N SER A 403 -10.59 18.59 -19.68
CA SER A 403 -11.31 19.26 -20.76
C SER A 403 -11.28 18.43 -22.05
N LEU A 404 -10.12 17.86 -22.41
CA LEU A 404 -9.98 17.01 -23.60
C LEU A 404 -10.71 15.67 -23.45
N LEU A 405 -10.63 15.03 -22.28
CA LEU A 405 -11.32 13.76 -22.01
C LEU A 405 -12.85 13.90 -22.11
N LYS A 406 -13.41 15.05 -21.69
CA LYS A 406 -14.83 15.36 -21.89
C LYS A 406 -15.21 15.57 -23.36
N SER A 407 -14.24 15.91 -24.21
CA SER A 407 -14.47 16.20 -25.63
C SER A 407 -14.40 14.98 -26.54
N VAL A 408 -13.65 13.95 -26.16
CA VAL A 408 -13.47 12.75 -26.99
C VAL A 408 -14.49 11.67 -26.69
N ASP A 409 -14.85 10.88 -27.70
CA ASP A 409 -15.82 9.78 -27.61
C ASP A 409 -15.17 8.50 -27.09
N ILE A 410 -13.93 8.22 -27.54
CA ILE A 410 -13.17 7.04 -27.15
C ILE A 410 -11.75 7.40 -26.70
N PHE A 411 -11.26 6.67 -25.70
CA PHE A 411 -9.88 6.71 -25.22
C PHE A 411 -9.21 5.39 -25.59
N VAL A 412 -8.05 5.42 -26.26
CA VAL A 412 -7.50 4.22 -26.92
C VAL A 412 -6.13 3.87 -26.38
N GLY A 413 -6.01 2.70 -25.76
CA GLY A 413 -4.75 2.15 -25.28
C GLY A 413 -3.80 1.70 -26.39
N LEU A 414 -2.50 1.90 -26.19
CA LEU A 414 -1.43 1.40 -27.08
C LEU A 414 -0.78 0.09 -26.61
N GLY A 415 -1.15 -0.39 -25.42
CA GLY A 415 -0.56 -1.56 -24.77
C GLY A 415 0.48 -1.20 -23.71
N PHE A 416 0.88 0.08 -23.65
CA PHE A 416 1.72 0.64 -22.60
C PHE A 416 1.38 2.14 -22.44
N PRO A 417 1.43 2.71 -21.23
CA PRO A 417 1.81 2.11 -19.94
C PRO A 417 0.77 1.14 -19.36
N PHE A 418 1.22 0.21 -18.51
CA PHE A 418 0.36 -0.75 -17.81
C PHE A 418 -0.34 -0.10 -16.62
N GLU A 419 -1.61 -0.41 -16.41
CA GLU A 419 -2.37 -0.09 -15.19
C GLU A 419 -2.18 1.35 -14.67
N GLY A 420 -2.28 2.33 -15.57
CA GLY A 420 -2.29 3.74 -15.18
C GLY A 420 -3.68 4.24 -14.78
N PRO A 421 -3.77 5.47 -14.24
CA PRO A 421 -5.05 6.07 -13.83
C PRO A 421 -5.89 6.62 -15.00
N ALA A 422 -5.24 6.97 -16.12
CA ALA A 422 -5.88 7.68 -17.24
C ALA A 422 -7.11 6.97 -17.84
N PRO A 423 -7.14 5.63 -17.97
CA PRO A 423 -8.36 4.94 -18.41
C PRO A 423 -9.57 5.17 -17.48
N LEU A 424 -9.37 5.25 -16.15
CA LEU A 424 -10.45 5.60 -15.23
C LEU A 424 -10.86 7.06 -15.37
N GLU A 425 -9.90 7.98 -15.54
CA GLU A 425 -10.21 9.40 -15.82
C GLU A 425 -11.03 9.56 -17.11
N ALA A 426 -10.75 8.77 -18.15
CA ALA A 426 -11.49 8.80 -19.39
C ALA A 426 -12.96 8.38 -19.20
N ILE A 427 -13.20 7.25 -18.53
CA ILE A 427 -14.55 6.75 -18.24
C ILE A 427 -15.30 7.69 -17.29
N ALA A 428 -14.61 8.30 -16.33
CA ALA A 428 -15.15 9.31 -15.43
C ALA A 428 -15.57 10.60 -16.15
N ASN A 429 -15.08 10.83 -17.37
CA ASN A 429 -15.51 11.92 -18.24
C ASN A 429 -16.40 11.42 -19.38
N GLY A 430 -16.84 10.16 -19.35
CA GLY A 430 -17.80 9.56 -20.27
C GLY A 430 -17.23 9.11 -21.61
N ALA A 431 -15.91 8.95 -21.75
CA ALA A 431 -15.31 8.32 -22.92
C ALA A 431 -15.26 6.79 -22.74
N VAL A 432 -15.41 6.03 -23.82
CA VAL A 432 -15.26 4.57 -23.81
C VAL A 432 -13.78 4.20 -23.96
N PHE A 433 -13.27 3.30 -23.12
CA PHE A 433 -11.88 2.86 -23.20
C PHE A 433 -11.73 1.63 -24.11
N ILE A 434 -10.89 1.73 -25.14
CA ILE A 434 -10.41 0.59 -25.92
C ILE A 434 -9.16 0.05 -25.23
N ASN A 435 -9.29 -1.11 -24.58
CA ASN A 435 -8.25 -1.76 -23.79
C ASN A 435 -7.53 -2.84 -24.63
N PRO A 436 -6.24 -2.70 -24.91
CA PRO A 436 -5.48 -3.71 -25.63
C PRO A 436 -5.45 -5.05 -24.90
N LYS A 437 -5.88 -6.11 -25.57
CA LYS A 437 -5.73 -7.51 -25.12
C LYS A 437 -4.31 -8.00 -25.40
N PHE A 438 -3.79 -8.82 -24.50
CA PHE A 438 -2.52 -9.54 -24.67
C PHE A 438 -2.77 -11.04 -24.77
N ASP A 439 -2.28 -11.64 -25.84
CA ASP A 439 -2.31 -13.09 -26.06
C ASP A 439 -0.96 -13.51 -26.69
N PRO A 440 -0.07 -14.18 -25.94
CA PRO A 440 -0.23 -14.58 -24.54
C PRO A 440 -0.25 -13.39 -23.57
N PRO A 441 -0.77 -13.56 -22.34
CA PRO A 441 -0.68 -12.55 -21.28
C PRO A 441 0.76 -12.09 -21.03
N LYS A 442 0.95 -10.81 -20.74
CA LYS A 442 2.26 -10.25 -20.39
C LYS A 442 2.58 -10.56 -18.93
N SER A 443 3.83 -10.91 -18.64
CA SER A 443 4.28 -11.20 -17.28
C SER A 443 5.76 -10.87 -17.12
N ARG A 444 6.28 -11.05 -15.90
CA ARG A 444 7.71 -10.97 -15.62
C ARG A 444 8.56 -11.89 -16.52
N LEU A 445 7.98 -12.99 -17.02
CA LEU A 445 8.71 -14.03 -17.75
C LEU A 445 8.84 -13.73 -19.25
N ASN A 446 8.07 -12.79 -19.78
CA ASN A 446 8.07 -12.47 -21.21
C ASN A 446 8.10 -10.96 -21.53
N THR A 447 8.05 -10.09 -20.53
CA THR A 447 8.00 -8.63 -20.71
C THR A 447 9.07 -7.93 -19.88
N ALA A 448 10.02 -7.28 -20.56
CA ALA A 448 11.19 -6.64 -19.93
C ALA A 448 10.82 -5.65 -18.81
N PHE A 449 9.79 -4.81 -19.00
CA PHE A 449 9.32 -3.86 -17.98
C PHE A 449 8.88 -4.55 -16.67
N LEU A 450 8.32 -5.76 -16.77
CA LEU A 450 7.85 -6.54 -15.63
C LEU A 450 8.93 -7.45 -15.03
N GLY A 451 10.06 -7.63 -15.72
CA GLY A 451 11.07 -8.64 -15.37
C GLY A 451 11.63 -8.53 -13.95
N ASP A 452 11.73 -7.31 -13.43
CA ASP A 452 12.23 -7.05 -12.06
C ASP A 452 11.13 -6.87 -11.02
N LYS A 453 9.85 -6.76 -11.41
CA LYS A 453 8.76 -6.50 -10.47
C LYS A 453 8.55 -7.71 -9.54
N PRO A 454 8.27 -7.56 -8.24
CA PRO A 454 8.20 -8.67 -7.28
C PRO A 454 6.85 -9.41 -7.32
N THR A 455 6.35 -9.74 -8.50
CA THR A 455 5.06 -10.41 -8.70
C THR A 455 5.15 -11.46 -9.82
N LEU A 456 4.36 -12.52 -9.70
CA LEU A 456 4.12 -13.52 -10.75
C LEU A 456 2.88 -13.23 -11.60
N ARG A 457 2.21 -12.09 -11.35
CA ARG A 457 0.96 -11.75 -12.00
C ARG A 457 1.09 -11.68 -13.52
N GLU A 458 0.09 -12.23 -14.18
CA GLU A 458 -0.09 -12.14 -15.63
C GLU A 458 -1.08 -11.03 -15.97
N PHE A 459 -0.79 -10.31 -17.03
CA PHE A 459 -1.57 -9.19 -17.54
C PHE A 459 -2.25 -9.64 -18.83
N PRO A 460 -3.55 -10.01 -18.79
CA PRO A 460 -4.30 -10.37 -19.98
C PRO A 460 -4.63 -9.17 -20.88
N SER A 461 -4.47 -7.95 -20.38
CA SER A 461 -4.71 -6.71 -21.11
C SER A 461 -3.88 -5.55 -20.56
N GLN A 462 -3.89 -4.39 -21.22
CA GLN A 462 -3.14 -3.20 -20.78
C GLN A 462 -3.55 -2.75 -19.37
N SER A 463 -4.82 -2.89 -19.04
CA SER A 463 -5.34 -2.64 -17.68
C SER A 463 -6.35 -3.72 -17.29
N PRO A 464 -5.89 -4.80 -16.61
CA PRO A 464 -6.75 -5.91 -16.18
C PRO A 464 -7.90 -5.49 -15.27
N TYR A 465 -7.72 -4.47 -14.43
CA TYR A 465 -8.82 -3.91 -13.64
C TYR A 465 -9.94 -3.35 -14.53
N MET A 466 -9.58 -2.64 -15.60
CA MET A 466 -10.55 -2.04 -16.53
C MET A 466 -11.29 -3.12 -17.33
N GLU A 467 -10.61 -4.22 -17.65
CA GLU A 467 -11.24 -5.38 -18.30
C GLU A 467 -12.41 -5.94 -17.49
N ARG A 468 -12.33 -5.91 -16.14
CA ARG A 468 -13.43 -6.33 -15.25
C ARG A 468 -14.64 -5.40 -15.31
N LEU A 469 -14.45 -4.11 -15.58
CA LEU A 469 -15.57 -3.17 -15.76
C LEU A 469 -16.37 -3.49 -17.02
N GLY A 470 -15.68 -3.94 -18.08
CA GLY A 470 -16.29 -4.39 -19.31
C GLY A 470 -17.20 -3.36 -19.99
N LYS A 471 -18.05 -3.86 -20.90
CA LYS A 471 -19.01 -3.02 -21.63
C LYS A 471 -20.09 -2.47 -20.69
N PRO A 472 -20.63 -1.26 -20.95
CA PRO A 472 -20.39 -0.42 -22.13
C PRO A 472 -19.13 0.46 -22.04
N TYR A 473 -18.43 0.45 -20.91
CA TYR A 473 -17.34 1.39 -20.62
C TYR A 473 -16.00 0.99 -21.22
N VAL A 474 -15.74 -0.31 -21.34
CA VAL A 474 -14.45 -0.87 -21.74
C VAL A 474 -14.66 -1.95 -22.80
N TYR A 475 -13.91 -1.83 -23.89
CA TYR A 475 -13.81 -2.83 -24.93
C TYR A 475 -12.38 -3.40 -24.94
N THR A 476 -12.22 -4.64 -24.44
CA THR A 476 -10.94 -5.35 -24.48
C THR A 476 -10.78 -6.08 -25.82
N VAL A 477 -9.80 -5.70 -26.63
CA VAL A 477 -9.63 -6.18 -28.01
C VAL A 477 -8.16 -6.34 -28.39
N ASP A 478 -7.85 -7.34 -29.23
CA ASP A 478 -6.53 -7.42 -29.87
C ASP A 478 -6.39 -6.29 -30.90
N ILE A 479 -5.55 -5.32 -30.56
CA ILE A 479 -5.29 -4.12 -31.36
C ILE A 479 -4.47 -4.38 -32.63
N ASN A 480 -3.83 -5.55 -32.73
CA ASN A 480 -3.11 -5.95 -33.95
C ASN A 480 -4.04 -6.59 -34.98
N ASN A 481 -5.24 -7.03 -34.56
CA ASN A 481 -6.29 -7.50 -35.45
C ASN A 481 -7.14 -6.33 -35.94
N ALA A 482 -6.82 -5.81 -37.13
CA ALA A 482 -7.46 -4.62 -37.70
C ALA A 482 -8.98 -4.74 -37.87
N THR A 483 -9.51 -5.94 -38.13
CA THR A 483 -10.95 -6.17 -38.25
C THR A 483 -11.62 -6.11 -36.89
N ALA A 484 -11.11 -6.86 -35.91
CA ALA A 484 -11.64 -6.86 -34.55
C ALA A 484 -11.58 -5.47 -33.93
N LEU A 485 -10.47 -4.75 -34.11
CA LEU A 485 -10.30 -3.38 -33.65
C LEU A 485 -11.33 -2.43 -34.29
N ARG A 486 -11.51 -2.51 -35.62
CA ARG A 486 -12.51 -1.69 -36.34
C ARG A 486 -13.92 -1.93 -35.82
N ASP A 487 -14.28 -3.19 -35.57
CA ASP A 487 -15.61 -3.55 -35.07
C ASP A 487 -15.81 -3.10 -33.61
N ALA A 488 -14.78 -3.21 -32.78
CA ALA A 488 -14.78 -2.70 -31.42
C ALA A 488 -14.95 -1.18 -31.39
N ILE A 489 -14.19 -0.42 -32.20
CA ILE A 489 -14.30 1.03 -32.31
C ILE A 489 -15.71 1.43 -32.78
N LYS A 490 -16.23 0.80 -33.84
CA LYS A 490 -17.59 1.09 -34.34
C LYS A 490 -18.67 0.80 -33.30
N SER A 491 -18.47 -0.20 -32.45
CA SER A 491 -19.40 -0.52 -31.36
C SER A 491 -19.29 0.51 -30.24
N ALA A 492 -18.06 0.83 -29.79
CA ALA A 492 -17.78 1.83 -28.77
C ALA A 492 -18.32 3.23 -29.15
N LEU A 493 -18.20 3.64 -30.41
CA LEU A 493 -18.73 4.92 -30.90
C LEU A 493 -20.27 5.01 -30.91
N LYS A 494 -20.96 3.88 -30.82
CA LYS A 494 -22.43 3.87 -30.66
C LYS A 494 -22.85 3.93 -29.20
N GLU A 495 -21.94 3.61 -28.28
CA GLU A 495 -22.21 3.71 -26.85
C GLU A 495 -22.34 5.18 -26.45
N LYS A 496 -23.20 5.44 -25.48
CA LYS A 496 -23.33 6.74 -24.83
C LYS A 496 -23.32 6.54 -23.32
N PRO A 497 -22.23 6.02 -22.75
CA PRO A 497 -22.20 5.68 -21.34
C PRO A 497 -22.30 6.96 -20.50
N SER A 498 -23.08 6.90 -19.43
CA SER A 498 -23.02 7.94 -18.41
C SER A 498 -21.65 7.92 -17.73
N PRO A 499 -21.00 9.07 -17.47
CA PRO A 499 -19.76 9.13 -16.70
C PRO A 499 -19.82 8.25 -15.46
N PHE A 500 -18.77 7.46 -15.22
CA PHE A 500 -18.75 6.44 -14.17
C PHE A 500 -17.40 6.40 -13.45
N VAL A 501 -17.47 6.30 -12.13
CA VAL A 501 -16.32 6.07 -11.25
C VAL A 501 -16.71 4.96 -10.29
N PRO A 502 -15.98 3.82 -10.26
CA PRO A 502 -16.20 2.78 -9.25
C PRO A 502 -16.06 3.37 -7.84
N GLU A 503 -16.91 2.94 -6.90
CA GLU A 503 -16.95 3.48 -5.53
C GLU A 503 -15.56 3.49 -4.88
N GLU A 504 -14.76 2.46 -5.09
CA GLU A 504 -13.42 2.36 -4.51
C GLU A 504 -12.42 3.39 -5.07
N PHE A 505 -12.71 4.02 -6.21
CA PHE A 505 -11.92 5.12 -6.77
C PHE A 505 -12.59 6.49 -6.58
N THR A 506 -13.70 6.59 -5.85
CA THR A 506 -14.26 7.91 -5.45
C THR A 506 -13.48 8.48 -4.26
N PRO A 507 -13.51 9.81 -4.05
CA PRO A 507 -12.94 10.42 -2.85
C PRO A 507 -13.51 9.83 -1.55
N GLU A 508 -14.82 9.55 -1.49
CA GLU A 508 -15.49 8.91 -0.35
C GLU A 508 -14.98 7.49 -0.09
N GLY A 509 -14.90 6.68 -1.15
CA GLY A 509 -14.41 5.30 -1.07
C GLY A 509 -12.95 5.23 -0.65
N MET A 510 -12.12 6.17 -1.13
CA MET A 510 -10.75 6.28 -0.69
C MET A 510 -10.62 6.71 0.77
N LEU A 511 -11.40 7.69 1.23
CA LEU A 511 -11.38 8.16 2.63
C LEU A 511 -11.67 7.04 3.62
N ILE A 512 -12.74 6.27 3.40
CA ILE A 512 -13.08 5.15 4.28
C ILE A 512 -12.02 4.04 4.22
N ARG A 513 -11.48 3.75 3.04
CA ARG A 513 -10.44 2.75 2.87
C ARG A 513 -9.14 3.13 3.57
N VAL A 514 -8.67 4.38 3.41
CA VAL A 514 -7.48 4.88 4.10
C VAL A 514 -7.68 4.88 5.62
N SER A 515 -8.88 5.25 6.11
CA SER A 515 -9.21 5.17 7.53
C SER A 515 -9.04 3.75 8.09
N ILE A 516 -9.52 2.74 7.35
CA ILE A 516 -9.39 1.33 7.72
C ILE A 516 -7.93 0.85 7.61
N LEU A 517 -7.25 1.13 6.51
CA LEU A 517 -5.85 0.73 6.29
C LEU A 517 -4.89 1.30 7.33
N ALA A 518 -5.07 2.58 7.67
CA ALA A 518 -4.23 3.26 8.65
C ALA A 518 -4.50 2.76 10.08
N SER A 519 -5.74 2.38 10.40
CA SER A 519 -6.12 1.86 11.72
C SER A 519 -5.86 0.36 11.89
N ARG A 520 -5.58 -0.38 10.81
CA ARG A 520 -5.23 -1.81 10.87
C ARG A 520 -3.93 -2.02 11.64
N ASP A 521 -4.05 -2.57 12.83
CA ASP A 521 -2.91 -2.93 13.66
C ASP A 521 -2.32 -4.27 13.18
N LEU A 522 -1.05 -4.21 12.74
CA LEU A 522 -0.25 -5.36 12.31
C LEU A 522 0.86 -5.69 13.32
N CYS A 523 0.90 -4.99 14.47
CA CYS A 523 1.82 -5.24 15.58
C CYS A 523 1.28 -6.27 16.58
N LEU A 524 -0.02 -6.55 16.54
CA LEU A 524 -0.67 -7.59 17.34
C LEU A 524 -0.85 -8.85 16.50
N GLU A 525 -0.34 -9.99 16.98
CA GLU A 525 -0.55 -11.29 16.32
C GLU A 525 -2.02 -11.72 16.33
N THR A 526 -2.83 -11.16 17.24
CA THR A 526 -4.24 -11.50 17.42
C THR A 526 -5.19 -10.55 16.67
N SER A 527 -4.71 -9.78 15.70
CA SER A 527 -5.54 -8.84 14.93
C SER A 527 -6.60 -9.61 14.14
N ALA A 528 -7.81 -9.70 14.70
CA ALA A 528 -8.94 -10.42 14.13
C ALA A 528 -9.68 -9.57 13.07
N TRP A 529 -8.92 -8.91 12.18
CA TRP A 529 -9.48 -8.15 11.07
C TRP A 529 -8.88 -8.59 9.72
N PRO A 530 -9.73 -9.02 8.76
CA PRO A 530 -11.20 -9.14 8.86
C PRO A 530 -11.66 -10.14 9.93
N PRO A 531 -12.92 -10.06 10.41
CA PRO A 531 -13.40 -10.96 11.45
C PRO A 531 -13.44 -12.40 10.94
N PRO A 532 -13.06 -13.41 11.75
CA PRO A 532 -13.09 -14.82 11.34
C PRO A 532 -14.44 -15.31 10.82
N THR A 533 -15.54 -14.65 11.20
CA THR A 533 -16.89 -14.95 10.70
C THR A 533 -17.06 -14.64 9.20
N SER A 534 -16.16 -13.87 8.59
CA SER A 534 -16.14 -13.60 7.15
C SER A 534 -15.42 -14.70 6.35
N LEU A 535 -14.78 -15.66 7.00
CA LEU A 535 -14.08 -16.77 6.33
C LEU A 535 -15.09 -17.65 5.58
N GLN A 536 -14.92 -17.76 4.27
CA GLN A 536 -15.59 -18.75 3.43
C GLN A 536 -14.54 -19.68 2.82
N LEU A 537 -14.50 -20.93 3.28
CA LEU A 537 -13.54 -21.90 2.78
C LEU A 537 -13.87 -22.29 1.33
N ARG A 538 -12.87 -22.19 0.45
CA ARG A 538 -12.92 -22.65 -0.93
C ARG A 538 -11.77 -23.60 -1.19
N LEU A 539 -12.04 -24.68 -1.93
CA LEU A 539 -11.03 -25.61 -2.40
C LEU A 539 -10.79 -25.31 -3.89
N GLY A 540 -9.58 -24.87 -4.21
CA GLY A 540 -9.16 -24.72 -5.60
C GLY A 540 -8.92 -26.07 -6.27
N LEU A 541 -9.05 -26.11 -7.59
CA LEU A 541 -8.64 -27.25 -8.41
C LEU A 541 -7.11 -27.42 -8.40
N ALA A 542 -6.62 -28.55 -8.87
CA ALA A 542 -5.18 -28.74 -9.06
C ALA A 542 -4.62 -27.66 -10.01
N GLU A 543 -3.48 -27.06 -9.65
CA GLU A 543 -2.86 -25.93 -10.36
C GLU A 543 -3.67 -24.62 -10.40
N GLU A 544 -4.80 -24.55 -9.69
CA GLU A 544 -5.56 -23.31 -9.51
C GLU A 544 -5.07 -22.55 -8.28
N SER A 545 -4.76 -21.26 -8.45
CA SER A 545 -4.37 -20.41 -7.32
C SER A 545 -5.57 -20.12 -6.41
N CYS A 546 -5.31 -19.83 -5.12
CA CYS A 546 -6.35 -19.38 -4.19
C CYS A 546 -7.07 -18.11 -4.69
N GLU A 547 -6.35 -17.23 -5.40
CA GLU A 547 -6.90 -16.02 -5.99
C GLU A 547 -7.98 -16.34 -7.02
N LYS A 548 -7.69 -17.26 -7.96
CA LYS A 548 -8.64 -17.69 -9.01
C LYS A 548 -9.83 -18.46 -8.42
N ALA A 549 -9.59 -19.34 -7.46
CA ALA A 549 -10.65 -20.10 -6.79
C ALA A 549 -11.63 -19.19 -6.02
N CYS A 550 -11.12 -18.13 -5.39
CA CYS A 550 -11.94 -17.11 -4.76
C CYS A 550 -12.68 -16.26 -5.79
N GLU A 551 -11.99 -15.75 -6.82
CA GLU A 551 -12.56 -14.88 -7.85
C GLU A 551 -13.68 -15.58 -8.63
N SER A 552 -13.50 -16.85 -9.02
CA SER A 552 -14.53 -17.66 -9.69
C SER A 552 -15.78 -17.90 -8.83
N SER A 553 -15.63 -17.77 -7.51
CA SER A 553 -16.73 -17.86 -6.53
C SER A 553 -17.31 -16.48 -6.16
N GLY A 554 -16.89 -15.39 -6.81
CA GLY A 554 -17.31 -14.03 -6.46
C GLY A 554 -16.77 -13.53 -5.12
N LEU A 555 -15.63 -14.08 -4.68
CA LEU A 555 -14.95 -13.75 -3.42
C LEU A 555 -13.56 -13.16 -3.70
N ILE A 556 -12.93 -12.61 -2.65
CA ILE A 556 -11.52 -12.23 -2.65
C ILE A 556 -10.75 -13.15 -1.71
N CYS A 557 -9.54 -13.56 -2.11
CA CYS A 557 -8.66 -14.30 -1.22
C CYS A 557 -8.21 -13.39 -0.05
N GLU A 558 -8.27 -13.88 1.19
CA GLU A 558 -7.89 -13.12 2.38
C GLU A 558 -6.74 -13.83 3.11
N PRO A 559 -5.49 -13.34 2.97
CA PRO A 559 -4.31 -14.03 3.49
C PRO A 559 -4.28 -14.11 5.02
N SER A 560 -4.95 -13.21 5.74
CA SER A 560 -5.00 -13.26 7.21
C SER A 560 -5.79 -14.46 7.75
N PHE A 561 -6.53 -15.18 6.90
CA PHE A 561 -7.25 -16.40 7.30
C PHE A 561 -6.46 -17.69 7.13
N PHE A 562 -5.29 -17.69 6.47
CA PHE A 562 -4.47 -18.91 6.33
C PHE A 562 -4.12 -19.58 7.68
N PRO A 563 -3.77 -18.84 8.76
CA PRO A 563 -3.54 -19.44 10.07
C PRO A 563 -4.77 -20.17 10.65
N LEU A 564 -5.99 -19.77 10.28
CA LEU A 564 -7.23 -20.37 10.78
C LEU A 564 -7.54 -21.72 10.11
N VAL A 565 -7.08 -21.91 8.87
CA VAL A 565 -7.35 -23.12 8.08
C VAL A 565 -6.19 -24.12 8.11
N ASN A 566 -5.02 -23.71 8.61
CA ASN A 566 -3.83 -24.54 8.69
C ASN A 566 -3.80 -25.42 9.95
N SER A 567 -4.81 -26.29 10.13
CA SER A 567 -4.83 -27.29 11.21
C SER A 567 -5.41 -28.63 10.73
N ALA A 568 -4.89 -29.74 11.27
CA ALA A 568 -5.31 -31.09 10.88
C ALA A 568 -6.83 -31.27 10.93
N ASN A 569 -7.46 -30.85 12.03
CA ASN A 569 -8.92 -30.93 12.21
C ASN A 569 -9.71 -30.14 11.15
N VAL A 570 -9.22 -28.96 10.74
CA VAL A 570 -9.89 -28.17 9.69
C VAL A 570 -9.73 -28.84 8.32
N LEU A 571 -8.54 -29.37 8.02
CA LEU A 571 -8.27 -30.08 6.76
C LEU A 571 -9.06 -31.39 6.66
N GLU A 572 -9.19 -32.14 7.76
CA GLU A 572 -10.01 -33.35 7.85
C GLU A 572 -11.50 -33.06 7.61
N ARG A 573 -12.03 -32.01 8.25
CA ARG A 573 -13.43 -31.56 8.04
C ARG A 573 -13.70 -31.08 6.63
N ALA A 574 -12.69 -30.50 5.97
CA ALA A 574 -12.76 -30.08 4.57
C ALA A 574 -12.70 -31.26 3.58
N GLN A 575 -12.66 -32.51 4.05
CA GLN A 575 -12.54 -33.74 3.23
C GLN A 575 -11.29 -33.75 2.33
N LEU A 576 -10.19 -33.12 2.76
CA LEU A 576 -8.89 -33.16 2.07
C LEU A 576 -8.17 -34.50 2.34
N HIS A 577 -8.82 -35.62 2.08
CA HIS A 577 -8.19 -36.94 2.04
C HIS A 577 -7.83 -37.32 0.60
N ARG A 578 -6.71 -36.79 0.11
CA ARG A 578 -5.79 -37.62 -0.65
C ARG A 578 -4.40 -37.43 -0.05
N PRO A 579 -3.81 -38.45 0.57
CA PRO A 579 -2.43 -38.35 1.03
C PRO A 579 -1.57 -38.04 -0.19
N PHE A 580 -0.73 -37.01 -0.10
CA PHE A 580 0.47 -36.93 -0.91
C PHE A 580 1.19 -38.26 -0.72
N ARG A 581 1.12 -39.14 -1.74
CA ARG A 581 2.01 -40.29 -1.78
C ARG A 581 3.41 -39.71 -2.01
N VAL A 582 4.25 -39.93 -1.00
CA VAL A 582 5.69 -39.64 -0.96
C VAL A 582 6.37 -40.07 -2.24
#